data_AF-A0A1I0Z5P4-F1
#
_entry.id   AF-A0A1I0Z5P4-F1
#
_cell.length_a   1.000
_cell.length_b   1.000
_cell.length_c   1.000
_cell.angle_alpha   90.00
_cell.angle_beta   90.00
_cell.angle_gamma   90.00
#
_symmetry.space_group_name_H-M   'P 1'
#
loop_
_entity.id
_entity.type
_entity.pdbx_description
1 polymer ?
#
loop_
_entity_poly.entity_id
_entity_poly.type
_entity_poly.pdbx_seq_one_letter_code
_entity_poly.pdbx_strand_id
1 'polypeptide(L)'
;MPRRNRPVLDLPPPLGSKQGISAASNPEITMPKSVVAVPADIREIEGAVWHASPDQYVSAAMKVADVMSFLVPAFENGNEADAILDRVDGVLISGAISNVHPSLYGKEATEADGPFDHGRDATSLPLIRRAIERGIPLLAICRGIQELNVALGGTLASEIQDLPGNWDHRSPEVTDRDGKFAIRQPVIVEEGSCIARYLGTAGAVQVNSLHRQAISETAPRLQVEARAEDGTVEAVSVIDAKNFAVGVQWHPEYWAETDAPSRALFEAFGDAVRAYAAAKGEARQQAEPVRSASAAR
;
A
#
# COMPACT_ATOMS: atom_id res chain seq x y z
N MET A 1 31.42 28.66 88.43
CA MET A 1 31.12 27.62 87.42
C MET A 1 30.94 28.28 86.05
N PRO A 2 31.44 27.65 84.97
CA PRO A 2 32.14 28.34 83.88
C PRO A 2 31.30 28.49 82.59
N ARG A 3 31.83 29.36 81.71
CA ARG A 3 31.21 29.88 80.49
C ARG A 3 31.50 29.01 79.25
N ARG A 4 30.59 29.14 78.29
CA ARG A 4 30.44 28.50 76.97
C ARG A 4 31.68 28.53 76.07
N ASN A 5 31.96 27.43 75.37
CA ASN A 5 32.89 27.36 74.22
C ASN A 5 32.13 27.34 72.88
N ARG A 6 32.68 28.06 71.90
CA ARG A 6 32.23 28.24 70.50
C ARG A 6 32.74 27.11 69.58
N PRO A 7 32.12 26.90 68.40
CA PRO A 7 32.38 25.75 67.54
C PRO A 7 33.58 25.94 66.59
N VAL A 8 34.19 24.81 66.20
CA VAL A 8 35.27 24.70 65.21
C VAL A 8 34.65 24.43 63.83
N LEU A 9 35.11 25.15 62.80
CA LEU A 9 34.75 24.93 61.39
C LEU A 9 35.56 23.78 60.79
N ASP A 10 34.90 22.81 60.15
CA ASP A 10 35.53 21.79 59.30
C ASP A 10 35.53 22.23 57.82
N LEU A 11 36.68 22.06 57.17
CA LEU A 11 36.93 22.32 55.75
C LEU A 11 36.45 21.15 54.86
N PRO A 12 36.01 21.40 53.62
CA PRO A 12 35.60 20.34 52.71
C PRO A 12 36.78 19.60 52.04
N PRO A 13 36.59 18.33 51.61
CA PRO A 13 37.63 17.51 50.97
C PRO A 13 37.87 17.87 49.48
N PRO A 14 38.97 17.40 48.86
CA PRO A 14 39.46 17.91 47.58
C PRO A 14 38.72 17.37 46.35
N LEU A 15 38.70 18.17 45.28
CA LEU A 15 38.10 17.89 43.97
C LEU A 15 38.73 16.67 43.27
N GLY A 16 37.88 15.71 42.90
CA GLY A 16 38.21 14.55 42.08
C GLY A 16 38.26 14.84 40.57
N SER A 17 39.22 14.17 39.93
CA SER A 17 39.45 13.85 38.52
C SER A 17 38.49 14.35 37.42
N LYS A 18 39.09 14.98 36.40
CA LYS A 18 38.51 15.24 35.08
C LYS A 18 38.16 13.91 34.39
N GLN A 19 36.86 13.63 34.22
CA GLN A 19 36.40 12.64 33.24
C GLN A 19 36.39 13.27 31.85
N GLY A 20 36.96 12.54 30.89
CA GLY A 20 37.01 12.93 29.48
C GLY A 20 35.60 13.06 28.90
N ILE A 21 35.38 14.15 28.17
CA ILE A 21 34.19 14.34 27.35
C ILE A 21 34.30 13.36 26.19
N SER A 22 33.55 12.26 26.27
CA SER A 22 33.27 11.40 25.14
C SER A 22 32.59 12.23 24.06
N ALA A 23 33.16 12.24 22.85
CA ALA A 23 32.55 12.88 21.70
C ALA A 23 31.15 12.27 21.48
N ALA A 24 30.12 13.09 21.64
CA ALA A 24 28.76 12.70 21.27
C ALA A 24 28.79 12.35 19.78
N SER A 25 28.50 11.08 19.48
CA SER A 25 28.22 10.62 18.12
C SER A 25 27.13 11.50 17.53
N ASN A 26 27.40 12.10 16.38
CA ASN A 26 26.42 12.85 15.61
C ASN A 26 25.15 11.99 15.47
N PRO A 27 23.93 12.50 15.71
CA PRO A 27 22.73 11.72 15.46
C PRO A 27 22.75 11.35 13.98
N GLU A 28 22.68 10.05 13.70
CA GLU A 28 22.46 9.53 12.37
C GLU A 28 21.21 10.26 11.83
N ILE A 29 21.38 11.10 10.80
CA ILE A 29 20.24 11.75 10.16
C ILE A 29 19.47 10.61 9.49
N THR A 30 18.50 10.06 10.20
CA THR A 30 17.60 9.06 9.66
C THR A 30 16.81 9.72 8.55
N MET A 31 17.06 9.29 7.31
CA MET A 31 16.24 9.70 6.17
C MET A 31 14.78 9.41 6.51
N PRO A 32 13.85 10.36 6.28
CA PRO A 32 12.44 10.12 6.55
C PRO A 32 11.98 8.91 5.75
N LYS A 33 11.29 7.98 6.41
CA LYS A 33 10.73 6.80 5.74
C LYS A 33 9.78 7.24 4.62
N SER A 34 9.86 6.55 3.48
CA SER A 34 8.95 6.77 2.37
C SER A 34 7.51 6.49 2.79
N VAL A 35 6.58 7.27 2.25
CA VAL A 35 5.17 7.23 2.66
C VAL A 35 4.30 6.76 1.51
N VAL A 36 3.35 5.87 1.79
CA VAL A 36 2.33 5.46 0.83
C VAL A 36 0.95 6.00 1.22
N ALA A 37 0.18 6.44 0.22
CA ALA A 37 -1.24 6.73 0.41
C ALA A 37 -2.04 5.43 0.37
N VAL A 38 -2.93 5.26 1.35
CA VAL A 38 -3.89 4.15 1.41
C VAL A 38 -5.29 4.73 1.47
N PRO A 39 -6.07 4.71 0.38
CA PRO A 39 -7.48 5.10 0.43
C PRO A 39 -8.21 4.28 1.49
N ALA A 40 -9.02 4.95 2.29
CA ALA A 40 -9.86 4.32 3.29
C ALA A 40 -11.13 3.77 2.66
N ASP A 41 -11.76 2.82 3.33
CA ASP A 41 -13.13 2.39 3.09
C ASP A 41 -14.06 3.08 4.10
N ILE A 42 -15.31 3.29 3.72
CA ILE A 42 -16.37 3.77 4.60
C ILE A 42 -16.90 2.58 5.42
N ARG A 43 -16.99 2.78 6.75
CA ARG A 43 -17.55 1.81 7.68
C ARG A 43 -18.56 2.49 8.58
N GLU A 44 -19.72 1.88 8.74
CA GLU A 44 -20.68 2.30 9.75
C GLU A 44 -20.50 1.45 11.01
N ILE A 45 -20.16 2.11 12.12
CA ILE A 45 -19.93 1.46 13.42
C ILE A 45 -20.66 2.29 14.47
N GLU A 46 -21.61 1.66 15.16
CA GLU A 46 -22.40 2.29 16.23
C GLU A 46 -23.12 3.59 15.79
N GLY A 47 -23.57 3.65 14.53
CA GLY A 47 -24.26 4.81 13.96
C GLY A 47 -23.34 5.97 13.55
N ALA A 48 -22.02 5.81 13.70
CA ALA A 48 -21.03 6.76 13.19
C ALA A 48 -20.40 6.25 11.89
N VAL A 49 -20.06 7.19 11.00
CA VAL A 49 -19.32 6.91 9.77
C VAL A 49 -17.82 7.04 10.04
N TRP A 50 -17.08 5.99 9.72
CA TRP A 50 -15.63 5.89 9.86
C TRP A 50 -14.98 5.75 8.49
N HIS A 51 -13.83 6.39 8.32
CA HIS A 51 -12.92 6.11 7.21
C HIS A 51 -11.81 5.21 7.75
N ALA A 52 -11.76 3.96 7.33
CA ALA A 52 -10.87 2.95 7.89
C ALA A 52 -10.18 2.11 6.80
N SER A 53 -9.00 1.58 7.12
CA SER A 53 -8.33 0.55 6.32
C SER A 53 -8.13 -0.69 7.19
N PRO A 54 -8.24 -1.92 6.65
CA PRO A 54 -7.93 -3.12 7.42
C PRO A 54 -6.44 -3.16 7.83
N ASP A 55 -6.18 -3.61 9.07
CA ASP A 55 -4.84 -3.64 9.67
C ASP A 55 -3.80 -4.40 8.83
N GLN A 56 -4.18 -5.55 8.26
CA GLN A 56 -3.30 -6.40 7.45
C GLN A 56 -2.59 -5.65 6.31
N TYR A 57 -3.25 -4.69 5.64
CA TYR A 57 -2.62 -3.90 4.57
C TYR A 57 -1.57 -2.93 5.10
N VAL A 58 -1.90 -2.18 6.16
CA VAL A 58 -0.97 -1.19 6.75
C VAL A 58 0.17 -1.88 7.50
N SER A 59 -0.10 -3.05 8.09
CA SER A 59 0.89 -3.91 8.74
C SER A 59 1.87 -4.49 7.72
N ALA A 60 1.40 -5.04 6.59
CA ALA A 60 2.26 -5.53 5.52
C ALA A 60 3.10 -4.40 4.89
N ALA A 61 2.51 -3.23 4.66
CA ALA A 61 3.23 -2.05 4.20
C ALA A 61 4.37 -1.64 5.16
N MET A 62 4.10 -1.63 6.46
CA MET A 62 5.08 -1.23 7.46
C MET A 62 6.17 -2.29 7.71
N LYS A 63 5.78 -3.56 7.88
CA LYS A 63 6.67 -4.62 8.34
C LYS A 63 7.44 -5.32 7.23
N VAL A 64 6.89 -5.32 6.01
CA VAL A 64 7.45 -6.08 4.87
C VAL A 64 7.93 -5.13 3.79
N ALA A 65 7.08 -4.19 3.35
CA ALA A 65 7.51 -3.20 2.36
C ALA A 65 8.42 -2.10 2.96
N ASP A 66 8.53 -2.00 4.29
CA ASP A 66 9.33 -0.98 5.00
C ASP A 66 9.00 0.46 4.57
N VAL A 67 7.70 0.78 4.55
CA VAL A 67 7.16 2.11 4.25
C VAL A 67 6.13 2.55 5.31
N MET A 68 5.95 3.86 5.49
CA MET A 68 4.89 4.40 6.33
C MET A 68 3.58 4.55 5.54
N SER A 69 2.43 4.48 6.20
CA SER A 69 1.12 4.61 5.55
C SER A 69 0.37 5.85 6.03
N PHE A 70 -0.16 6.65 5.11
CA PHE A 70 -1.16 7.68 5.37
C PHE A 70 -2.52 7.21 4.86
N LEU A 71 -3.50 7.14 5.75
CA LEU A 71 -4.87 6.87 5.36
C LEU A 71 -5.46 8.12 4.71
N VAL A 72 -6.03 7.94 3.52
CA VAL A 72 -6.73 8.99 2.79
C VAL A 72 -8.23 8.78 3.00
N PRO A 73 -8.93 9.70 3.71
CA PRO A 73 -10.36 9.57 3.93
C PRO A 73 -11.14 9.42 2.62
N ALA A 74 -12.10 8.51 2.58
CA ALA A 74 -12.99 8.29 1.44
C ALA A 74 -14.10 9.35 1.39
N PHE A 75 -13.96 10.33 0.50
CA PHE A 75 -15.01 11.33 0.24
C PHE A 75 -15.45 11.28 -1.21
N GLU A 76 -16.76 11.44 -1.44
CA GLU A 76 -17.29 11.62 -2.80
C GLU A 76 -16.79 12.91 -3.45
N ASN A 77 -16.50 13.94 -2.64
CA ASN A 77 -16.05 15.25 -3.10
C ASN A 77 -14.97 15.81 -2.16
N GLY A 78 -14.06 16.63 -2.71
CA GLY A 78 -13.09 17.42 -1.93
C GLY A 78 -11.68 16.84 -1.86
N ASN A 79 -11.48 15.55 -2.13
CA ASN A 79 -10.14 14.99 -2.28
C ASN A 79 -9.51 15.45 -3.61
N GLU A 80 -8.33 16.06 -3.52
CA GLU A 80 -7.52 16.43 -4.69
C GLU A 80 -6.39 15.42 -4.87
N ALA A 81 -6.50 14.55 -5.87
CA ALA A 81 -5.56 13.45 -6.10
C ALA A 81 -4.10 13.94 -6.19
N ASP A 82 -3.83 15.01 -6.93
CA ASP A 82 -2.46 15.53 -7.06
C ASP A 82 -1.91 16.10 -5.75
N ALA A 83 -2.74 16.78 -4.95
CA ALA A 83 -2.33 17.31 -3.66
C ALA A 83 -1.98 16.19 -2.66
N ILE A 84 -2.70 15.07 -2.72
CA ILE A 84 -2.36 13.86 -1.96
C ILE A 84 -1.02 13.29 -2.45
N LEU A 85 -0.89 13.09 -3.76
CA LEU A 85 0.30 12.50 -4.39
C LEU A 85 1.58 13.34 -4.22
N ASP A 86 1.46 14.65 -4.00
CA ASP A 86 2.61 15.50 -3.68
C ASP A 86 3.29 15.15 -2.35
N ARG A 87 2.52 14.55 -1.42
CA ARG A 87 2.91 14.24 -0.04
C ARG A 87 3.34 12.80 0.18
N VAL A 88 3.17 11.94 -0.82
CA VAL A 88 3.50 10.52 -0.74
C VAL A 88 4.46 10.11 -1.86
N ASP A 89 4.99 8.91 -1.73
CA ASP A 89 5.98 8.30 -2.61
C ASP A 89 5.47 7.01 -3.26
N GLY A 90 4.29 6.54 -2.85
CA GLY A 90 3.60 5.39 -3.41
C GLY A 90 2.11 5.38 -3.10
N VAL A 91 1.39 4.45 -3.70
CA VAL A 91 -0.04 4.23 -3.46
C VAL A 91 -0.29 2.73 -3.25
N LEU A 92 -0.95 2.39 -2.15
CA LEU A 92 -1.42 1.03 -1.87
C LEU A 92 -2.95 1.05 -1.85
N ILE A 93 -3.55 0.40 -2.84
CA ILE A 93 -5.00 0.29 -2.98
C ILE A 93 -5.43 -1.06 -2.38
N SER A 94 -6.02 -1.01 -1.19
CA SER A 94 -6.48 -2.20 -0.46
C SER A 94 -7.65 -2.90 -1.16
N GLY A 95 -7.85 -4.18 -0.83
CA GLY A 95 -9.14 -4.84 -1.03
C GLY A 95 -10.18 -4.33 -0.05
N ALA A 96 -11.46 -4.57 -0.34
CA ALA A 96 -12.57 -4.28 0.55
C ALA A 96 -13.72 -5.27 0.35
N ILE A 97 -14.73 -5.21 1.23
CA ILE A 97 -15.98 -5.97 1.09
C ILE A 97 -16.91 -5.31 0.07
N SER A 98 -16.83 -3.98 -0.07
CA SER A 98 -17.58 -3.25 -1.08
C SER A 98 -17.07 -3.56 -2.48
N ASN A 99 -17.90 -3.33 -3.48
CA ASN A 99 -17.58 -3.52 -4.89
C ASN A 99 -17.44 -2.16 -5.58
N VAL A 100 -16.81 -2.14 -6.75
CA VAL A 100 -16.77 -0.94 -7.61
C VAL A 100 -18.15 -0.77 -8.25
N HIS A 101 -18.71 0.43 -8.17
CA HIS A 101 -20.06 0.66 -8.68
C HIS A 101 -20.15 0.43 -10.22
N PRO A 102 -21.11 -0.38 -10.73
CA PRO A 102 -21.23 -0.74 -12.15
C PRO A 102 -21.27 0.42 -13.16
N SER A 103 -21.85 1.55 -12.77
CA SER A 103 -21.90 2.75 -13.63
C SER A 103 -20.52 3.30 -13.99
N LEU A 104 -19.48 2.98 -13.21
CA LEU A 104 -18.11 3.44 -13.44
C LEU A 104 -17.42 2.69 -14.59
N TYR A 105 -18.00 1.59 -15.05
CA TYR A 105 -17.53 0.81 -16.21
C TYR A 105 -18.66 0.49 -17.20
N GLY A 106 -19.67 1.37 -17.26
CA GLY A 106 -20.68 1.37 -18.31
C GLY A 106 -21.79 0.32 -18.18
N LYS A 107 -22.01 -0.23 -16.98
CA LYS A 107 -23.12 -1.15 -16.70
C LYS A 107 -24.13 -0.53 -15.73
N GLU A 108 -25.39 -0.95 -15.84
CA GLU A 108 -26.42 -0.64 -14.85
C GLU A 108 -26.23 -1.51 -13.60
N ALA A 109 -26.36 -0.90 -12.43
CA ALA A 109 -26.18 -1.61 -11.16
C ALA A 109 -27.45 -2.39 -10.78
N THR A 110 -27.25 -3.59 -10.24
CA THR A 110 -28.29 -4.39 -9.59
C THR A 110 -28.05 -4.47 -8.08
N GLU A 111 -29.07 -4.86 -7.32
CA GLU A 111 -28.94 -5.07 -5.87
C GLU A 111 -27.88 -6.12 -5.53
N ALA A 112 -27.72 -7.13 -6.38
CA ALA A 112 -26.75 -8.20 -6.20
C ALA A 112 -25.30 -7.72 -6.36
N ASP A 113 -25.04 -6.58 -7.02
CA ASP A 113 -23.69 -6.04 -7.24
C ASP A 113 -23.11 -5.32 -6.01
N GLY A 114 -23.95 -4.97 -5.02
CA GLY A 114 -23.54 -4.32 -3.78
C GLY A 114 -22.75 -5.25 -2.82
N PRO A 115 -22.28 -4.72 -1.67
CA PRO A 115 -22.42 -3.34 -1.24
C PRO A 115 -21.48 -2.39 -2.00
N PHE A 116 -21.83 -1.11 -2.10
CA PHE A 116 -21.02 -0.09 -2.77
C PHE A 116 -20.38 0.86 -1.76
N ASP A 117 -19.27 1.47 -2.14
CA ASP A 117 -18.62 2.55 -1.41
C ASP A 117 -18.26 3.67 -2.38
N HIS A 118 -19.21 4.60 -2.57
CA HIS A 118 -19.06 5.70 -3.52
C HIS A 118 -17.93 6.66 -3.13
N GLY A 119 -17.72 6.89 -1.84
CA GLY A 119 -16.63 7.74 -1.35
C GLY A 119 -15.26 7.12 -1.64
N ARG A 120 -15.14 5.80 -1.49
CA ARG A 120 -13.94 5.04 -1.88
C ARG A 120 -13.72 5.12 -3.38
N ASP A 121 -14.72 4.82 -4.21
CA ASP A 121 -14.61 4.88 -5.68
C ASP A 121 -14.19 6.28 -6.18
N ALA A 122 -14.80 7.33 -5.63
CA ALA A 122 -14.48 8.71 -5.96
C ALA A 122 -13.06 9.13 -5.55
N THR A 123 -12.50 8.48 -4.53
CA THR A 123 -11.15 8.75 -4.04
C THR A 123 -10.09 7.93 -4.78
N SER A 124 -10.28 6.63 -4.92
CA SER A 124 -9.28 5.71 -5.45
C SER A 124 -9.11 5.84 -6.97
N LEU A 125 -10.19 5.96 -7.74
CA LEU A 125 -10.09 5.95 -9.20
C LEU A 125 -9.30 7.16 -9.75
N PRO A 126 -9.54 8.41 -9.33
CA PRO A 126 -8.68 9.52 -9.72
C PRO A 126 -7.25 9.38 -9.21
N LEU A 127 -7.06 8.86 -7.99
CA LEU A 127 -5.74 8.66 -7.40
C LEU A 127 -4.91 7.66 -8.21
N ILE A 128 -5.50 6.54 -8.64
CA ILE A 128 -4.87 5.53 -9.50
C ILE A 128 -4.42 6.15 -10.82
N ARG A 129 -5.32 6.86 -11.52
CA ARG A 129 -5.00 7.48 -12.82
C ARG A 129 -3.82 8.44 -12.69
N ARG A 130 -3.86 9.33 -11.69
CA ARG A 130 -2.82 10.34 -11.46
C ARG A 130 -1.51 9.72 -11.00
N ALA A 131 -1.54 8.69 -10.15
CA ALA A 131 -0.33 7.97 -9.74
C ALA A 131 0.40 7.38 -10.94
N ILE A 132 -0.33 6.70 -11.84
CA ILE A 132 0.22 6.11 -13.06
C ILE A 132 0.82 7.17 -13.98
N GLU A 133 0.10 8.27 -14.24
CA GLU A 133 0.57 9.36 -15.10
C GLU A 133 1.86 10.01 -14.57
N ARG A 134 1.93 10.18 -13.25
CA ARG A 134 3.09 10.74 -12.54
C ARG A 134 4.22 9.72 -12.34
N GLY A 135 3.99 8.44 -12.65
CA GLY A 135 4.96 7.38 -12.42
C GLY A 135 5.21 7.08 -10.95
N ILE A 136 4.21 7.29 -10.09
CA ILE A 136 4.28 6.94 -8.67
C ILE A 136 4.03 5.44 -8.52
N PRO A 137 4.88 4.70 -7.79
CA PRO A 137 4.68 3.28 -7.53
C PRO A 137 3.29 2.95 -6.96
N LEU A 138 2.65 1.90 -7.47
CA LEU A 138 1.29 1.52 -7.13
C LEU A 138 1.13 0.00 -6.99
N LEU A 139 0.57 -0.44 -5.87
CA LEU A 139 0.14 -1.82 -5.64
C LEU A 139 -1.37 -1.83 -5.38
N ALA A 140 -2.11 -2.66 -6.12
CA ALA A 140 -3.57 -2.77 -5.99
C ALA A 140 -4.01 -4.21 -5.71
N ILE A 141 -4.81 -4.43 -4.67
CA ILE A 141 -5.07 -5.77 -4.14
C ILE A 141 -6.57 -6.06 -4.11
N CYS A 142 -7.00 -7.21 -4.64
CA CYS A 142 -8.38 -7.69 -4.67
C CYS A 142 -9.37 -6.68 -5.28
N ARG A 143 -10.12 -5.92 -4.47
CA ARG A 143 -10.91 -4.80 -4.97
C ARG A 143 -10.02 -3.77 -5.68
N GLY A 144 -8.79 -3.58 -5.23
CA GLY A 144 -7.84 -2.65 -5.83
C GLY A 144 -7.46 -2.99 -7.27
N ILE A 145 -7.25 -4.25 -7.64
CA ILE A 145 -6.99 -4.62 -9.04
C ILE A 145 -8.21 -4.32 -9.93
N GLN A 146 -9.41 -4.48 -9.38
CA GLN A 146 -10.67 -4.14 -10.06
C GLN A 146 -10.79 -2.62 -10.24
N GLU A 147 -10.49 -1.84 -9.20
CA GLU A 147 -10.39 -0.37 -9.27
C GLU A 147 -9.36 0.06 -10.31
N LEU A 148 -8.19 -0.59 -10.36
CA LEU A 148 -7.14 -0.31 -11.35
C LEU A 148 -7.64 -0.55 -12.78
N ASN A 149 -8.31 -1.68 -13.02
CA ASN A 149 -8.90 -2.00 -14.32
C ASN A 149 -9.95 -0.97 -14.74
N VAL A 150 -10.90 -0.66 -13.86
CA VAL A 150 -11.97 0.31 -14.13
C VAL A 150 -11.40 1.72 -14.33
N ALA A 151 -10.41 2.13 -13.52
CA ALA A 151 -9.75 3.42 -13.66
C ALA A 151 -9.14 3.62 -15.07
N LEU A 152 -8.69 2.54 -15.70
CA LEU A 152 -8.05 2.53 -17.02
C LEU A 152 -8.99 2.14 -18.16
N GLY A 153 -10.29 1.96 -17.89
CA GLY A 153 -11.32 1.75 -18.90
C GLY A 153 -11.64 0.28 -19.21
N GLY A 154 -11.28 -0.65 -18.33
CA GLY A 154 -11.76 -2.03 -18.39
C GLY A 154 -13.10 -2.23 -17.67
N THR A 155 -13.64 -3.46 -17.72
CA THR A 155 -14.92 -3.82 -17.11
C THR A 155 -14.79 -5.01 -16.14
N LEU A 156 -15.81 -5.20 -15.29
CA LEU A 156 -15.87 -6.28 -14.31
C LEU A 156 -17.03 -7.23 -14.61
N ALA A 157 -16.85 -8.49 -14.19
CA ALA A 157 -17.92 -9.48 -14.06
C ALA A 157 -18.23 -9.67 -12.57
N SER A 158 -19.52 -9.71 -12.25
CA SER A 158 -20.04 -10.05 -10.91
C SER A 158 -20.42 -11.51 -10.84
N GLU A 159 -20.45 -12.05 -9.62
CA GLU A 159 -20.80 -13.45 -9.33
C GLU A 159 -20.10 -14.44 -10.28
N ILE A 160 -18.78 -14.30 -10.42
CA ILE A 160 -18.01 -15.08 -11.40
C ILE A 160 -18.14 -16.58 -11.19
N GLN A 161 -18.43 -17.03 -9.96
CA GLN A 161 -18.67 -18.42 -9.64
C GLN A 161 -19.92 -19.02 -10.32
N ASP A 162 -20.87 -18.17 -10.73
CA ASP A 162 -22.08 -18.58 -11.44
C ASP A 162 -21.86 -18.66 -12.96
N LEU A 163 -20.69 -18.23 -13.45
CA LEU A 163 -20.34 -18.27 -14.87
C LEU A 163 -19.89 -19.69 -15.27
N PRO A 164 -20.35 -20.21 -16.43
CA PRO A 164 -19.94 -21.54 -16.89
C PRO A 164 -18.43 -21.66 -17.06
N GLY A 165 -17.83 -22.65 -16.39
CA GLY A 165 -16.40 -22.94 -16.48
C GLY A 165 -15.54 -22.29 -15.39
N ASN A 166 -16.08 -21.32 -14.66
CA ASN A 166 -15.37 -20.65 -13.56
C ASN A 166 -15.40 -21.48 -12.28
N TRP A 167 -14.36 -21.31 -11.47
CA TRP A 167 -14.25 -21.89 -10.14
C TRP A 167 -14.95 -21.01 -9.10
N ASP A 168 -15.13 -21.56 -7.89
CA ASP A 168 -15.56 -20.74 -6.74
C ASP A 168 -14.34 -20.08 -6.07
N HIS A 169 -14.12 -18.81 -6.41
CA HIS A 169 -13.04 -17.97 -5.88
C HIS A 169 -13.39 -17.30 -4.54
N ARG A 170 -14.60 -17.50 -4.01
CA ARG A 170 -15.02 -16.87 -2.75
C ARG A 170 -14.38 -17.56 -1.56
N SER A 171 -14.30 -16.84 -0.44
CA SER A 171 -13.66 -17.37 0.78
C SER A 171 -14.25 -18.73 1.20
N PRO A 172 -13.43 -19.69 1.67
CA PRO A 172 -13.94 -20.94 2.25
C PRO A 172 -14.97 -20.70 3.35
N GLU A 173 -15.96 -21.60 3.48
CA GLU A 173 -16.97 -21.57 4.54
C GLU A 173 -16.40 -22.07 5.88
N VAL A 174 -15.41 -21.36 6.40
CA VAL A 174 -14.78 -21.61 7.70
C VAL A 174 -14.88 -20.38 8.60
N THR A 175 -14.85 -20.60 9.92
CA THR A 175 -15.08 -19.52 10.89
C THR A 175 -13.80 -18.79 11.27
N ASP A 176 -12.66 -19.47 11.29
CA ASP A 176 -11.38 -18.87 11.66
C ASP A 176 -10.80 -18.05 10.49
N ARG A 177 -10.00 -17.04 10.84
CA ARG A 177 -9.52 -16.06 9.86
C ARG A 177 -8.43 -16.64 8.97
N ASP A 178 -7.52 -17.45 9.52
CA ASP A 178 -6.44 -18.08 8.75
C ASP A 178 -6.99 -19.04 7.69
N GLY A 179 -8.00 -19.82 8.05
CA GLY A 179 -8.72 -20.70 7.14
C GLY A 179 -9.39 -19.94 5.98
N LYS A 180 -9.94 -18.74 6.24
CA LYS A 180 -10.52 -17.89 5.16
C LYS A 180 -9.45 -17.41 4.18
N PHE A 181 -8.25 -17.13 4.67
CA PHE A 181 -7.11 -16.68 3.86
C PHE A 181 -6.15 -17.81 3.48
N ALA A 182 -6.55 -19.08 3.60
CA ALA A 182 -5.71 -20.21 3.29
C ALA A 182 -5.23 -20.16 1.82
N ILE A 183 -3.94 -20.39 1.62
CA ILE A 183 -3.33 -20.57 0.31
C ILE A 183 -3.82 -21.91 -0.25
N ARG A 184 -4.57 -21.87 -1.35
CA ARG A 184 -5.34 -23.04 -1.82
C ARG A 184 -5.51 -23.15 -3.32
N GLN A 185 -5.20 -22.10 -4.08
CA GLN A 185 -5.51 -22.03 -5.50
C GLN A 185 -4.24 -21.75 -6.31
N PRO A 186 -3.97 -22.53 -7.38
CA PRO A 186 -2.91 -22.19 -8.31
C PRO A 186 -3.33 -21.02 -9.21
N VAL A 187 -2.39 -20.11 -9.44
CA VAL A 187 -2.42 -19.17 -10.56
C VAL A 187 -1.20 -19.39 -11.44
N ILE A 188 -1.38 -19.28 -12.74
CA ILE A 188 -0.32 -19.41 -13.74
C ILE A 188 0.22 -18.02 -14.02
N VAL A 189 1.43 -17.77 -13.54
CA VAL A 189 2.19 -16.54 -13.80
C VAL A 189 2.86 -16.64 -15.17
N GLU A 190 2.62 -15.66 -16.03
CA GLU A 190 3.14 -15.63 -17.39
C GLU A 190 4.67 -15.49 -17.41
N GLU A 191 5.34 -16.24 -18.29
CA GLU A 191 6.79 -16.15 -18.44
C GLU A 191 7.22 -14.78 -19.00
N GLY A 192 8.30 -14.21 -18.46
CA GLY A 192 8.79 -12.89 -18.88
C GLY A 192 7.95 -11.70 -18.39
N SER A 193 6.85 -11.95 -17.69
CA SER A 193 5.99 -10.94 -17.08
C SER A 193 6.75 -10.12 -16.01
N CYS A 194 6.27 -8.92 -15.69
CA CYS A 194 6.87 -8.13 -14.62
C CYS A 194 6.68 -8.80 -13.26
N ILE A 195 5.53 -9.46 -13.05
CA ILE A 195 5.25 -10.11 -11.77
C ILE A 195 6.13 -11.34 -11.58
N ALA A 196 6.45 -12.09 -12.64
CA ALA A 196 7.40 -13.20 -12.58
C ALA A 196 8.78 -12.77 -12.05
N ARG A 197 9.23 -11.56 -12.43
CA ARG A 197 10.49 -10.99 -11.94
C ARG A 197 10.42 -10.66 -10.45
N TYR A 198 9.30 -10.13 -9.96
CA TYR A 198 9.11 -9.81 -8.55
C TYR A 198 8.98 -11.07 -7.69
N LEU A 199 8.22 -12.07 -8.16
CA LEU A 199 8.03 -13.33 -7.45
C LEU A 199 9.25 -14.27 -7.55
N GLY A 200 10.18 -13.99 -8.47
CA GLY A 200 11.34 -14.85 -8.74
C GLY A 200 11.00 -16.15 -9.45
N THR A 201 9.77 -16.32 -9.93
CA THR A 201 9.29 -17.52 -10.62
C THR A 201 8.19 -17.20 -11.62
N ALA A 202 8.08 -18.02 -12.66
CA ALA A 202 6.93 -18.07 -13.56
C ALA A 202 6.24 -19.44 -13.45
N GLY A 203 5.07 -19.61 -14.07
CA GLY A 203 4.25 -20.82 -13.97
C GLY A 203 3.37 -20.85 -12.71
N ALA A 204 3.09 -22.04 -12.21
CA ALA A 204 2.13 -22.23 -11.12
C ALA A 204 2.64 -21.67 -9.78
N VAL A 205 1.91 -20.71 -9.22
CA VAL A 205 2.10 -20.14 -7.88
C VAL A 205 0.82 -20.36 -7.07
N GLN A 206 0.96 -20.82 -5.83
CA GLN A 206 -0.19 -21.01 -4.94
C GLN A 206 -0.55 -19.70 -4.25
N VAL A 207 -1.83 -19.33 -4.27
CA VAL A 207 -2.37 -18.11 -3.64
C VAL A 207 -3.64 -18.41 -2.85
N ASN A 208 -4.06 -17.46 -2.02
CA ASN A 208 -5.40 -17.46 -1.44
C ASN A 208 -6.42 -16.83 -2.41
N SER A 209 -7.72 -17.01 -2.16
CA SER A 209 -8.76 -16.46 -3.04
C SER A 209 -10.04 -16.18 -2.25
N LEU A 210 -10.51 -14.92 -2.31
CA LEU A 210 -11.63 -14.39 -1.52
C LEU A 210 -12.43 -13.35 -2.33
N HIS A 211 -12.80 -13.66 -3.56
CA HIS A 211 -13.49 -12.71 -4.44
C HIS A 211 -14.67 -13.34 -5.18
N ARG A 212 -15.68 -12.51 -5.46
CA ARG A 212 -16.85 -12.86 -6.27
C ARG A 212 -16.91 -12.08 -7.57
N GLN A 213 -16.09 -11.05 -7.69
CA GLN A 213 -15.95 -10.23 -8.89
C GLN A 213 -14.53 -10.38 -9.43
N ALA A 214 -14.38 -10.31 -10.75
CA ALA A 214 -13.07 -10.26 -11.40
C ALA A 214 -13.12 -9.38 -12.65
N ILE A 215 -11.94 -9.10 -13.21
CA ILE A 215 -11.80 -8.43 -14.49
C ILE A 215 -12.49 -9.27 -15.58
N SER A 216 -13.41 -8.64 -16.31
CA SER A 216 -14.07 -9.24 -17.48
C SER A 216 -13.38 -8.81 -18.77
N GLU A 217 -13.36 -7.50 -19.05
CA GLU A 217 -12.54 -6.92 -20.11
C GLU A 217 -11.36 -6.19 -19.46
N THR A 218 -10.15 -6.65 -19.79
CA THR A 218 -8.92 -6.00 -19.34
C THR A 218 -8.77 -4.65 -20.02
N ALA A 219 -8.47 -3.61 -19.25
CA ALA A 219 -8.26 -2.27 -19.75
C ALA A 219 -7.14 -2.22 -20.82
N PRO A 220 -7.22 -1.37 -21.85
CA PRO A 220 -6.25 -1.34 -22.95
C PRO A 220 -4.79 -1.07 -22.52
N ARG A 221 -4.60 -0.45 -21.36
CA ARG A 221 -3.28 -0.11 -20.79
C ARG A 221 -2.78 -1.14 -19.76
N LEU A 222 -3.46 -2.27 -19.63
CA LEU A 222 -3.07 -3.34 -18.72
C LEU A 222 -2.62 -4.57 -19.50
N GLN A 223 -1.50 -5.14 -19.07
CA GLN A 223 -1.03 -6.46 -19.46
C GLN A 223 -1.55 -7.46 -18.43
N VAL A 224 -2.09 -8.60 -18.87
CA VAL A 224 -2.40 -9.71 -17.96
C VAL A 224 -1.11 -10.45 -17.64
N GLU A 225 -0.86 -10.64 -16.35
CA GLU A 225 0.39 -11.16 -15.79
C GLU A 225 0.20 -12.56 -15.16
N ALA A 226 -1.01 -12.85 -14.68
CA ALA A 226 -1.36 -14.18 -14.18
C ALA A 226 -2.84 -14.48 -14.34
N ARG A 227 -3.17 -15.76 -14.48
CA ARG A 227 -4.55 -16.27 -14.55
C ARG A 227 -4.73 -17.50 -13.67
N ALA A 228 -5.92 -17.72 -13.13
CA ALA A 228 -6.31 -19.03 -12.64
C ALA A 228 -6.51 -20.01 -13.81
N GLU A 229 -6.56 -21.32 -13.53
CA GLU A 229 -6.72 -22.33 -14.60
C GLU A 229 -8.07 -22.21 -15.34
N ASP A 230 -9.08 -21.63 -14.71
CA ASP A 230 -10.37 -21.31 -15.34
C ASP A 230 -10.33 -20.08 -16.26
N GLY A 231 -9.18 -19.40 -16.35
CA GLY A 231 -8.96 -18.23 -17.20
C GLY A 231 -9.20 -16.89 -16.50
N THR A 232 -9.70 -16.89 -15.25
CA THR A 232 -9.91 -15.68 -14.45
C THR A 232 -8.60 -14.90 -14.31
N VAL A 233 -8.65 -13.59 -14.59
CA VAL A 233 -7.48 -12.71 -14.47
C VAL A 233 -7.15 -12.51 -13.00
N GLU A 234 -5.93 -12.88 -12.61
CA GLU A 234 -5.48 -12.86 -11.21
C GLU A 234 -4.38 -11.83 -10.96
N ALA A 235 -3.65 -11.42 -12.00
CA ALA A 235 -2.72 -10.30 -11.90
C ALA A 235 -2.65 -9.51 -13.20
N VAL A 236 -2.41 -8.20 -13.07
CA VAL A 236 -2.18 -7.27 -14.16
C VAL A 236 -1.05 -6.30 -13.84
N SER A 237 -0.40 -5.78 -14.88
CA SER A 237 0.55 -4.68 -14.77
C SER A 237 0.20 -3.56 -15.75
N VAL A 238 0.61 -2.33 -15.44
CA VAL A 238 0.43 -1.21 -16.37
C VAL A 238 1.49 -1.25 -17.46
N ILE A 239 1.05 -1.28 -18.72
CA ILE A 239 1.94 -1.24 -19.89
C ILE A 239 2.70 0.09 -19.91
N ASP A 240 4.01 0.01 -20.16
CA ASP A 240 4.95 1.15 -20.18
C ASP A 240 4.95 2.00 -18.89
N ALA A 241 4.66 1.37 -17.74
CA ALA A 241 4.73 2.05 -16.46
C ALA A 241 6.16 2.57 -16.18
N LYS A 242 6.25 3.81 -15.70
CA LYS A 242 7.54 4.43 -15.32
C LYS A 242 8.18 3.78 -14.10
N ASN A 243 7.37 3.14 -13.26
CA ASN A 243 7.74 2.47 -12.02
C ASN A 243 6.79 1.28 -11.78
N PHE A 244 6.97 0.58 -10.66
CA PHE A 244 6.08 -0.50 -10.21
C PHE A 244 4.61 -0.07 -10.24
N ALA A 245 3.77 -0.76 -11.02
CA ALA A 245 2.33 -0.51 -11.10
C ALA A 245 1.60 -1.83 -11.38
N VAL A 246 1.26 -2.54 -10.31
CA VAL A 246 0.77 -3.93 -10.35
C VAL A 246 -0.54 -4.05 -9.59
N GLY A 247 -1.46 -4.83 -10.15
CA GLY A 247 -2.67 -5.29 -9.49
C GLY A 247 -2.64 -6.81 -9.32
N VAL A 248 -3.07 -7.31 -8.16
CA VAL A 248 -3.30 -8.74 -7.89
C VAL A 248 -4.67 -8.96 -7.28
N GLN A 249 -5.32 -10.07 -7.64
CA GLN A 249 -6.70 -10.36 -7.23
C GLN A 249 -6.77 -11.16 -5.91
N TRP A 250 -5.72 -11.93 -5.58
CA TRP A 250 -5.55 -12.55 -4.28
C TRP A 250 -5.15 -11.54 -3.19
N HIS A 251 -4.96 -12.03 -1.96
CA HIS A 251 -4.68 -11.25 -0.76
C HIS A 251 -3.27 -11.54 -0.19
N PRO A 252 -2.20 -10.99 -0.80
CA PRO A 252 -0.83 -11.18 -0.32
C PRO A 252 -0.59 -10.53 1.05
N GLU A 253 -1.40 -9.53 1.44
CA GLU A 253 -1.19 -8.78 2.68
C GLU A 253 -1.38 -9.64 3.93
N TYR A 254 -2.18 -10.72 3.83
CA TYR A 254 -2.48 -11.56 4.98
C TYR A 254 -1.28 -12.41 5.41
N TRP A 255 -0.54 -12.96 4.44
CA TRP A 255 0.62 -13.82 4.67
C TRP A 255 1.95 -13.16 4.28
N ALA A 256 1.99 -11.83 4.11
CA ALA A 256 3.18 -11.11 3.67
C ALA A 256 4.43 -11.37 4.54
N GLU A 257 4.26 -11.69 5.83
CA GLU A 257 5.39 -12.01 6.72
C GLU A 257 5.90 -13.46 6.57
N THR A 258 5.08 -14.40 6.11
CA THR A 258 5.37 -15.85 6.20
C THR A 258 5.33 -16.59 4.87
N ASP A 259 4.62 -16.07 3.87
CA ASP A 259 4.53 -16.64 2.53
C ASP A 259 5.50 -15.93 1.56
N ALA A 260 6.34 -16.68 0.87
CA ALA A 260 7.43 -16.13 0.07
C ALA A 260 6.96 -15.30 -1.15
N PRO A 261 6.00 -15.77 -1.98
CA PRO A 261 5.40 -14.94 -3.03
C PRO A 261 4.77 -13.65 -2.50
N SER A 262 4.00 -13.74 -1.41
CA SER A 262 3.37 -12.57 -0.77
C SER A 262 4.40 -11.56 -0.29
N ARG A 263 5.44 -12.03 0.40
CA ARG A 263 6.57 -11.22 0.86
C ARG A 263 7.27 -10.52 -0.29
N ALA A 264 7.64 -11.26 -1.32
CA ALA A 264 8.39 -10.76 -2.46
C ALA A 264 7.65 -9.63 -3.19
N LEU A 265 6.31 -9.73 -3.30
CA LEU A 265 5.50 -8.67 -3.90
C LEU A 265 5.53 -7.36 -3.08
N PHE A 266 5.41 -7.45 -1.75
CA PHE A 266 5.48 -6.27 -0.87
C PHE A 266 6.90 -5.69 -0.82
N GLU A 267 7.94 -6.51 -0.79
CA GLU A 267 9.33 -6.05 -0.84
C GLU A 267 9.61 -5.32 -2.17
N ALA A 268 9.17 -5.86 -3.31
CA ALA A 268 9.30 -5.22 -4.61
C ALA A 268 8.56 -3.87 -4.69
N PHE A 269 7.35 -3.80 -4.12
CA PHE A 269 6.61 -2.54 -4.01
C PHE A 269 7.36 -1.53 -3.14
N GLY A 270 7.85 -1.95 -1.96
CA GLY A 270 8.61 -1.10 -1.05
C GLY A 270 9.90 -0.56 -1.66
N ASP A 271 10.65 -1.41 -2.37
CA ASP A 271 11.86 -1.02 -3.10
C ASP A 271 11.55 0.06 -4.14
N ALA A 272 10.48 -0.11 -4.91
CA ALA A 272 10.06 0.87 -5.90
C ALA A 272 9.66 2.21 -5.25
N VAL A 273 8.95 2.17 -4.12
CA VAL A 273 8.56 3.37 -3.35
C VAL A 273 9.79 4.12 -2.83
N ARG A 274 10.77 3.42 -2.24
CA ARG A 274 12.01 4.04 -1.76
C ARG A 274 12.84 4.61 -2.90
N ALA A 275 12.95 3.90 -4.02
CA ALA A 275 13.65 4.39 -5.21
C ALA A 275 13.00 5.67 -5.77
N TYR A 276 11.66 5.70 -5.84
CA TYR A 276 10.93 6.90 -6.24
C TYR A 276 11.15 8.08 -5.28
N ALA A 277 11.09 7.84 -3.96
CA ALA A 277 11.33 8.86 -2.95
C ALA A 277 12.73 9.47 -3.04
N ALA A 278 13.76 8.63 -3.25
CA ALA A 278 15.14 9.08 -3.44
C ALA A 278 15.28 9.99 -4.67
N ALA A 279 14.76 9.57 -5.82
CA ALA A 279 14.80 10.36 -7.05
C ALA A 279 14.04 11.69 -6.92
N LYS A 280 12.89 11.69 -6.24
CA LYS A 280 12.10 12.89 -5.93
C LYS A 280 12.87 13.86 -5.01
N GLY A 281 13.60 13.33 -4.03
CA GLY A 281 14.46 14.10 -3.14
C GLY A 281 15.62 14.77 -3.86
N GLU A 282 16.31 14.03 -4.74
CA GLU A 282 17.40 14.56 -5.57
C GLU A 282 16.92 15.69 -6.50
N ALA A 283 15.77 15.50 -7.16
CA ALA A 283 15.18 16.52 -8.01
C ALA A 283 14.82 17.81 -7.25
N ARG A 284 14.33 17.69 -6.00
CA ARG A 284 14.04 18.83 -5.12
C ARG A 284 15.31 19.59 -4.73
N GLN A 285 16.38 18.88 -4.37
CA GLN A 285 17.66 19.50 -4.01
C GLN A 285 18.30 20.23 -5.19
N GLN A 286 18.18 19.70 -6.41
CA GLN A 286 18.68 20.34 -7.63
C GLN A 286 17.85 21.56 -8.04
N ALA A 287 16.57 21.62 -7.66
CA ALA A 287 15.67 22.72 -7.97
C ALA A 287 15.74 23.88 -6.95
N GLU A 288 16.33 23.68 -5.77
CA GLU A 288 16.55 24.78 -4.81
C GLU A 288 17.67 25.71 -5.30
N PRO A 289 17.40 27.00 -5.55
CA PRO A 289 18.45 27.93 -5.90
C PRO A 289 19.40 28.04 -4.70
N VAL A 290 20.70 27.84 -4.94
CA VAL A 290 21.77 28.10 -3.97
C VAL A 290 21.51 29.47 -3.36
N ARG A 291 21.01 29.52 -2.11
CA ARG A 291 21.00 30.74 -1.32
C ARG A 291 22.46 31.06 -1.02
N SER A 292 23.14 31.68 -1.98
CA SER A 292 24.53 32.07 -1.87
C SER A 292 24.67 33.01 -0.69
N ALA A 293 25.61 32.67 0.19
CA ALA A 293 26.09 33.52 1.25
C ALA A 293 26.38 34.94 0.72
N SER A 294 25.49 35.87 1.06
CA SER A 294 25.77 37.31 0.99
C SER A 294 25.31 37.93 2.31
N ALA A 295 26.07 37.65 3.36
CA ALA A 295 26.14 38.48 4.56
C ALA A 295 27.58 38.47 5.07
N ALA A 296 28.49 38.94 4.21
CA ALA A 296 29.79 39.44 4.62
C ALA A 296 29.94 40.82 3.99
N ARG A 297 29.53 41.84 4.75
CA ARG A 297 30.08 43.20 4.78
C ARG A 297 29.39 43.99 5.89
#